data_AF-A0AB34FD41-F1
#
_entry.id   AF-A0AB34FD41-F1
#
_cell.length_a   1.000
_cell.length_b   1.000
_cell.length_c   1.000
_cell.angle_alpha   90.00
_cell.angle_beta   90.00
_cell.angle_gamma   90.00
#
_symmetry.space_group_name_H-M   'P 1'
#
loop_
_entity.id
_entity.type
_entity.pdbx_description
1 polymer ?
#
loop_
_entity_poly.entity_id
_entity_poly.type
_entity_poly.pdbx_seq_one_letter_code
_entity_poly.pdbx_strand_id
1 'polypeptide(L)'
;MPLRRKPATRSLGKALTLRANLPVYPKRDITADYLILATDGPTSVCEHRRHLTRQLVMIQEVKSMSLREFGRLAQAAHENIARPLALYGDGDRLSLVSEFLEMNILDIRPLAHEEVAAAMAQVTAGIRSLFQQRIFFLIASVRVSQHGTAKIVLDWDQEPIADPLLYDANKEYVAHYVDELMGQLGIGLSGWTKNASGFRNKLKEGHLPESNVSPDNLRPTQS
;
A
#
# COMPACT_ATOMS: atom_id res chain seq x y z
N MET A 1 43.66 -10.17 1.80
CA MET A 1 43.00 -8.84 1.78
C MET A 1 41.66 -8.94 2.47
N PRO A 2 41.40 -8.25 3.59
CA PRO A 2 40.07 -8.28 4.20
C PRO A 2 39.11 -7.37 3.43
N LEU A 3 37.99 -7.93 2.99
CA LEU A 3 36.88 -7.21 2.36
C LEU A 3 36.30 -6.19 3.35
N ARG A 4 36.53 -4.90 3.08
CA ARG A 4 35.94 -3.79 3.83
C ARG A 4 34.42 -3.83 3.66
N ARG A 5 33.69 -4.34 4.65
CA ARG A 5 32.22 -4.26 4.70
C ARG A 5 31.84 -2.78 4.78
N LYS A 6 31.06 -2.31 3.79
CA LYS A 6 30.43 -0.99 3.85
C LYS A 6 29.47 -0.98 5.05
N PRO A 7 29.44 0.09 5.86
CA PRO A 7 28.48 0.19 6.95
C PRO A 7 27.06 0.18 6.38
N ALA A 8 26.16 -0.52 7.06
CA ALA A 8 24.73 -0.47 6.76
C ALA A 8 24.28 1.00 6.82
N THR A 9 23.69 1.48 5.73
CA THR A 9 23.01 2.77 5.69
C THR A 9 21.99 2.81 6.82
N ARG A 10 22.26 3.62 7.85
CA ARG A 10 21.26 4.03 8.84
C ARG A 10 20.11 4.66 8.04
N SER A 11 18.96 3.97 7.97
CA SER A 11 17.78 4.59 7.40
C SER A 11 17.41 5.77 8.29
N LEU A 12 17.36 6.95 7.69
CA LEU A 12 16.77 8.11 8.34
C LEU A 12 15.28 7.80 8.53
N GLY A 13 14.91 7.43 9.75
CA GLY A 13 13.54 7.53 10.25
C GLY A 13 13.13 8.99 10.41
N LYS A 14 13.16 9.75 9.31
CA LYS A 14 12.37 10.97 9.16
C LYS A 14 11.27 10.61 8.18
N ALA A 15 10.03 10.70 8.64
CA ALA A 15 8.86 10.75 7.79
C ALA A 15 9.17 11.70 6.63
N LEU A 16 9.50 11.13 5.46
CA LEU A 16 9.69 11.90 4.26
C LEU A 16 8.28 12.31 3.84
N THR A 17 7.84 13.47 4.34
CA THR A 17 6.88 14.34 3.66
C THR A 17 7.53 14.85 2.36
N LEU A 18 7.99 13.92 1.51
CA LEU A 18 8.43 14.21 0.17
C LEU A 18 7.14 14.31 -0.65
N ARG A 19 6.63 15.52 -0.78
CA ARG A 19 5.99 15.92 -2.04
C ARG A 19 7.06 15.78 -3.13
N ALA A 20 7.28 14.56 -3.60
CA ALA A 20 8.19 14.31 -4.69
C ALA A 20 7.52 14.88 -5.94
N ASN A 21 8.26 15.64 -6.73
CA ASN A 21 7.89 15.86 -8.13
C ASN A 21 7.90 14.48 -8.78
N LEU A 22 6.74 13.85 -8.96
CA LEU A 22 6.68 12.59 -9.68
C LEU A 22 6.96 12.85 -11.15
N PRO A 23 8.08 12.34 -11.69
CA PRO A 23 8.37 12.49 -13.09
C PRO A 23 7.34 11.71 -13.92
N VAL A 24 6.91 12.36 -14.99
CA VAL A 24 6.12 11.74 -16.06
C VAL A 24 7.01 11.72 -17.30
N TYR A 25 7.21 10.55 -17.88
CA TYR A 25 8.02 10.35 -19.07
C TYR A 25 7.12 10.01 -20.26
N PRO A 26 6.61 11.01 -20.99
CA PRO A 26 5.79 10.77 -22.17
C PRO A 26 6.67 10.23 -23.31
N LYS A 27 6.12 9.30 -24.10
CA LYS A 27 6.77 8.66 -25.26
C LYS A 27 8.10 8.00 -24.92
N ARG A 28 8.15 7.34 -23.76
CA ARG A 28 9.33 6.62 -23.28
C ARG A 28 8.88 5.27 -22.74
N ASP A 29 9.46 4.22 -23.31
CA ASP A 29 9.26 2.87 -22.84
C ASP A 29 10.02 2.60 -21.52
N ILE A 30 9.44 1.81 -20.63
CA ILE A 30 10.03 1.46 -19.33
C ILE A 30 11.38 0.74 -19.44
N THR A 31 11.57 -0.05 -20.50
CA THR A 31 12.78 -0.87 -20.68
C THR A 31 14.01 -0.02 -20.99
N ALA A 32 13.82 1.25 -21.35
CA ALA A 32 14.90 2.22 -21.51
C ALA A 32 15.63 2.50 -20.19
N ASP A 33 14.91 2.49 -19.07
CA ASP A 33 15.44 2.81 -17.73
C ASP A 33 15.48 1.61 -16.79
N TYR A 34 14.66 0.61 -17.03
CA TYR A 34 14.51 -0.55 -16.14
C TYR A 34 14.82 -1.86 -16.85
N LEU A 35 15.36 -2.81 -16.09
CA LEU A 35 15.50 -4.21 -16.45
C LEU A 35 14.46 -5.01 -15.68
N ILE A 36 13.61 -5.77 -16.38
CA ILE A 36 12.63 -6.65 -15.76
C ILE A 36 13.36 -7.87 -15.19
N LEU A 37 13.17 -8.13 -13.90
CA LEU A 37 13.76 -9.28 -13.20
C LEU A 37 12.77 -10.43 -13.05
N ALA A 38 11.51 -10.10 -12.74
CA ALA A 38 10.43 -11.06 -12.57
C ALA A 38 9.09 -10.40 -12.89
N THR A 39 8.11 -11.20 -13.29
CA THR A 39 6.73 -10.76 -13.55
C THR A 39 5.76 -11.67 -12.82
N ASP A 40 4.81 -11.07 -12.11
CA ASP A 40 3.75 -11.72 -11.38
C ASP A 40 2.41 -11.02 -11.67
N GLY A 41 1.58 -11.67 -12.49
CA GLY A 41 0.33 -11.09 -12.99
C GLY A 41 0.55 -9.74 -13.71
N PRO A 42 -0.15 -8.66 -13.31
CA PRO A 42 -0.02 -7.34 -13.95
C PRO A 42 1.21 -6.55 -13.46
N THR A 43 1.99 -7.08 -12.51
CA THR A 43 3.10 -6.36 -11.88
C THR A 43 4.43 -7.04 -12.17
N SER A 44 5.46 -6.24 -12.45
CA SER A 44 6.83 -6.69 -12.64
C SER A 44 7.77 -6.12 -11.59
N VAL A 45 8.69 -6.93 -11.10
CA VAL A 45 9.83 -6.49 -10.28
C VAL A 45 10.95 -6.11 -11.24
N CYS A 46 11.44 -4.88 -11.12
CA CYS A 46 12.45 -4.36 -12.03
C CYS A 46 13.63 -3.73 -11.27
N GLU A 47 14.80 -3.73 -11.88
CA GLU A 47 15.99 -2.99 -11.43
C GLU A 47 16.25 -1.79 -12.33
N HIS A 48 16.53 -0.64 -11.73
CA HIS A 48 16.95 0.54 -12.49
C HIS A 48 18.34 0.32 -13.14
N ARG A 49 18.43 0.49 -14.47
CA ARG A 49 19.65 0.21 -15.27
C ARG A 49 20.84 1.09 -14.90
N ARG A 50 20.61 2.31 -14.40
CA ARG A 50 21.71 3.15 -13.90
C ARG A 50 22.12 2.64 -12.51
N HIS A 51 23.20 1.85 -12.46
CA HIS A 51 23.78 1.21 -11.26
C HIS A 51 24.14 2.15 -10.09
N LEU A 52 24.03 3.47 -10.24
CA LEU A 52 24.22 4.44 -9.15
C LEU A 52 23.13 4.30 -8.08
N THR A 53 21.96 3.79 -8.46
CA THR A 53 20.83 3.51 -7.58
C THR A 53 20.40 2.07 -7.83
N ARG A 54 20.96 1.10 -7.10
CA ARG A 54 20.48 -0.30 -7.05
C ARG A 54 19.09 -0.35 -6.41
N GLN A 55 18.14 0.28 -7.08
CA GLN A 55 16.79 0.49 -6.60
C GLN A 55 15.90 -0.51 -7.34
N LEU A 56 15.43 -1.50 -6.60
CA LEU A 56 14.31 -2.32 -7.05
C LEU A 56 13.05 -1.47 -7.04
N VAL A 57 12.17 -1.72 -8.00
CA VAL A 57 10.87 -1.09 -8.14
C VAL A 57 9.82 -2.11 -8.54
N MET A 58 8.55 -1.79 -8.27
CA MET A 58 7.42 -2.49 -8.86
C MET A 58 6.90 -1.67 -10.03
N ILE A 59 6.72 -2.31 -11.19
CA ILE A 59 6.13 -1.69 -12.38
C ILE A 59 4.81 -2.38 -12.69
N GLN A 60 3.73 -1.62 -12.78
CA GLN A 60 2.42 -2.11 -13.18
C GLN A 60 2.01 -1.43 -14.49
N GLU A 61 1.52 -2.20 -15.46
CA GLU A 61 0.85 -1.64 -16.64
C GLU A 61 -0.55 -1.15 -16.23
N VAL A 62 -0.88 0.08 -16.61
CA VAL A 62 -2.13 0.75 -16.23
C VAL A 62 -2.94 1.09 -17.47
N LYS A 63 -4.20 0.71 -17.51
CA LYS A 63 -5.07 0.81 -18.69
C LYS A 63 -5.90 2.08 -18.75
N SER A 64 -6.35 2.60 -17.61
CA SER A 64 -7.43 3.61 -17.57
C SER A 64 -7.09 4.86 -16.76
N MET A 65 -5.81 5.12 -16.48
CA MET A 65 -5.44 6.25 -15.62
C MET A 65 -5.20 7.53 -16.41
N SER A 66 -5.92 8.60 -16.07
CA SER A 66 -5.55 9.93 -16.56
C SER A 66 -4.38 10.54 -15.79
N LEU A 67 -3.61 11.41 -16.44
CA LEU A 67 -2.52 12.16 -15.80
C LEU A 67 -2.98 13.02 -14.61
N ARG A 68 -4.23 13.52 -14.65
CA ARG A 68 -4.81 14.32 -13.57
C ARG A 68 -5.05 13.48 -12.32
N GLU A 69 -5.53 12.26 -12.50
CA GLU A 69 -5.80 11.31 -11.42
C GLU A 69 -4.49 10.80 -10.83
N PHE A 70 -3.52 10.47 -11.69
CA PHE A 70 -2.16 10.19 -11.26
C PHE A 70 -1.62 11.32 -10.37
N GLY A 71 -1.76 12.58 -10.80
CA GLY A 71 -1.33 13.73 -10.02
C GLY A 71 -2.02 13.89 -8.66
N ARG A 72 -3.30 13.53 -8.54
CA ARG A 72 -4.03 13.55 -7.25
C ARG A 72 -3.57 12.42 -6.32
N LEU A 73 -3.42 11.22 -6.85
CA LEU A 73 -3.00 10.04 -6.09
C LEU A 73 -1.52 10.11 -5.70
N ALA A 74 -0.68 10.67 -6.57
CA ALA A 74 0.70 11.05 -6.28
C ALA A 74 0.84 11.98 -5.08
N GLN A 75 -0.17 12.82 -4.84
CA GLN A 75 -0.20 13.73 -3.69
C GLN A 75 -0.65 13.02 -2.39
N ALA A 76 -1.20 11.81 -2.49
CA ALA A 76 -1.64 10.99 -1.35
C ALA A 76 -0.47 10.28 -0.64
N ALA A 77 0.59 11.02 -0.35
CA ALA A 77 1.76 10.51 0.34
C ALA A 77 1.42 10.14 1.78
N HIS A 78 1.55 8.86 2.12
CA HIS A 78 1.40 8.33 3.48
C HIS A 78 2.33 7.14 3.67
N GLU A 79 2.80 6.90 4.90
CA GLU A 79 3.76 5.80 5.18
C GLU A 79 3.17 4.41 4.91
N ASN A 80 1.85 4.25 5.10
CA ASN A 80 1.10 3.02 4.84
C ASN A 80 0.44 2.96 3.46
N ILE A 81 0.88 3.79 2.51
CA ILE A 81 0.43 3.73 1.12
C ILE A 81 1.68 3.52 0.25
N ALA A 82 1.59 2.59 -0.70
CA ALA A 82 2.67 2.32 -1.64
C ALA A 82 2.97 3.57 -2.46
N ARG A 83 4.22 4.02 -2.39
CA ARG A 83 4.64 5.30 -2.98
C ARG A 83 4.83 5.14 -4.49
N PRO A 84 4.09 5.89 -5.32
CA PRO A 84 4.41 6.01 -6.73
C PRO A 84 5.74 6.76 -6.90
N LEU A 85 6.53 6.36 -7.89
CA LEU A 85 7.86 6.91 -8.18
C LEU A 85 7.92 7.61 -9.53
N ALA A 86 7.24 7.10 -10.55
CA ALA A 86 7.21 7.68 -11.89
C ALA A 86 6.05 7.12 -12.70
N LEU A 87 5.63 7.84 -13.74
CA LEU A 87 4.70 7.34 -14.76
C LEU A 87 5.39 7.38 -16.12
N TYR A 88 5.39 6.26 -16.82
CA TYR A 88 5.88 6.14 -18.19
C TYR A 88 4.68 6.01 -19.12
N GLY A 89 4.78 6.62 -20.29
CA GLY A 89 3.79 6.44 -21.35
C GLY A 89 4.48 6.15 -22.67
N ASP A 90 4.04 5.12 -23.38
CA ASP A 90 4.46 4.83 -24.75
C ASP A 90 3.24 4.46 -25.60
N GLY A 91 2.86 5.36 -26.52
CA GLY A 91 1.59 5.28 -27.23
C GLY A 91 0.39 5.24 -26.26
N ASP A 92 -0.42 4.19 -26.37
CA ASP A 92 -1.60 3.95 -25.52
C ASP A 92 -1.26 3.17 -24.23
N ARG A 93 0.01 2.84 -24.00
CA ARG A 93 0.44 2.10 -22.80
C ARG A 93 0.93 3.04 -21.73
N LEU A 94 0.35 2.94 -20.54
CA LEU A 94 0.86 3.61 -19.35
C LEU A 94 1.48 2.57 -18.42
N SER A 95 2.60 2.93 -17.80
CA SER A 95 3.28 2.08 -16.83
C SER A 95 3.61 2.89 -15.59
N LEU A 96 3.05 2.47 -14.47
CA LEU A 96 3.31 3.06 -13.17
C LEU A 96 4.50 2.38 -12.53
N VAL A 97 5.50 3.17 -12.16
CA VAL A 97 6.62 2.74 -11.32
C VAL A 97 6.32 3.12 -9.88
N SER A 98 6.44 2.17 -8.96
CA SER A 98 6.25 2.38 -7.52
C SER A 98 7.39 1.76 -6.73
N GLU A 99 7.47 2.10 -5.44
CA GLU A 99 8.48 1.53 -4.55
C GLU A 99 8.41 -0.01 -4.53
N PHE A 100 9.56 -0.64 -4.35
CA PHE A 100 9.60 -2.08 -4.13
C PHE A 100 9.03 -2.44 -2.76
N LEU A 101 8.16 -3.45 -2.72
CA LEU A 101 7.57 -4.00 -1.51
C LEU A 101 7.73 -5.52 -1.54
N GLU A 102 8.40 -6.04 -0.52
CA GLU A 102 8.98 -7.37 -0.48
C GLU A 102 7.91 -8.45 -0.62
N MET A 103 6.88 -8.43 0.21
CA MET A 103 5.94 -9.55 0.34
C MET A 103 4.49 -9.12 0.46
N ASN A 104 3.58 -9.97 0.00
CA ASN A 104 2.17 -9.82 0.32
C ASN A 104 1.97 -10.08 1.82
N ILE A 105 1.14 -9.28 2.48
CA ILE A 105 0.91 -9.42 3.93
C ILE A 105 0.31 -10.79 4.30
N LEU A 106 -0.42 -11.41 3.37
CA LEU A 106 -1.02 -12.73 3.56
C LEU A 106 0.03 -13.85 3.51
N ASP A 107 1.22 -13.61 2.97
CA ASP A 107 2.30 -14.61 2.92
C ASP A 107 3.08 -14.73 4.23
N ILE A 108 2.82 -13.82 5.20
CA ILE A 108 3.52 -13.77 6.50
C ILE A 108 2.88 -14.74 7.51
N ARG A 109 1.68 -15.25 7.21
CA ARG A 109 0.93 -16.12 8.12
C ARG A 109 1.73 -17.38 8.50
N PRO A 110 1.51 -17.93 9.72
CA PRO A 110 0.56 -17.48 10.74
C PRO A 110 1.05 -16.28 11.56
N LEU A 111 0.11 -15.48 12.08
CA LEU A 111 0.40 -14.30 12.91
C LEU A 111 -0.23 -14.42 14.30
N ALA A 112 0.42 -13.85 15.32
CA ALA A 112 -0.13 -13.66 16.66
C ALA A 112 -1.15 -12.50 16.70
N HIS A 113 -1.99 -12.45 17.75
CA HIS A 113 -2.98 -11.38 17.92
C HIS A 113 -2.38 -9.98 17.85
N GLU A 114 -1.21 -9.78 18.44
CA GLU A 114 -0.51 -8.48 18.46
C GLU A 114 -0.03 -8.07 17.07
N GLU A 115 0.43 -9.03 16.26
CA GLU A 115 0.90 -8.80 14.91
C GLU A 115 -0.26 -8.46 13.97
N VAL A 116 -1.39 -9.18 14.10
CA VAL A 116 -2.63 -8.84 13.39
C VAL A 116 -3.09 -7.44 13.79
N ALA A 117 -3.12 -7.12 15.08
CA ALA A 117 -3.49 -5.79 15.56
C ALA A 117 -2.60 -4.69 14.98
N ALA A 118 -1.28 -4.89 14.98
CA ALA A 118 -0.32 -3.94 14.44
C ALA A 118 -0.49 -3.74 12.92
N ALA A 119 -0.67 -4.83 12.17
CA ALA A 119 -0.96 -4.79 10.74
C ALA A 119 -2.25 -4.01 10.45
N MET A 120 -3.33 -4.33 11.16
CA MET A 120 -4.62 -3.65 10.97
C MET A 120 -4.57 -2.17 11.33
N ALA A 121 -3.81 -1.79 12.36
CA ALA A 121 -3.62 -0.39 12.73
C ALA A 121 -2.95 0.40 11.60
N GLN A 122 -1.89 -0.15 11.00
CA GLN A 122 -1.18 0.45 9.88
C GLN A 122 -2.04 0.56 8.61
N VAL A 123 -2.76 -0.52 8.25
CA VAL A 123 -3.69 -0.51 7.11
C VAL A 123 -4.79 0.53 7.33
N THR A 124 -5.38 0.55 8.53
CA THR A 124 -6.43 1.52 8.87
C THR A 124 -5.92 2.96 8.79
N ALA A 125 -4.68 3.24 9.22
CA ALA A 125 -4.08 4.56 9.11
C ALA A 125 -3.96 5.03 7.65
N GLY A 126 -3.51 4.16 6.75
CA GLY A 126 -3.44 4.43 5.31
C GLY A 126 -4.81 4.71 4.70
N ILE A 127 -5.80 3.86 4.98
CA ILE A 127 -7.20 4.04 4.53
C ILE A 127 -7.76 5.39 4.98
N ARG A 128 -7.54 5.73 6.26
CA ARG A 128 -8.04 6.98 6.83
C ARG A 128 -7.41 8.19 6.13
N SER A 129 -6.12 8.13 5.80
CA SER A 129 -5.43 9.18 5.06
C SER A 129 -6.04 9.40 3.66
N LEU A 130 -6.39 8.32 2.94
CA LEU A 130 -7.01 8.40 1.62
C LEU A 130 -8.41 9.03 1.67
N PHE A 131 -9.25 8.61 2.63
CA PHE A 131 -10.59 9.20 2.80
C PHE A 131 -10.55 10.66 3.27
N GLN A 132 -9.59 11.04 4.13
CA GLN A 132 -9.39 12.45 4.51
C GLN A 132 -9.10 13.36 3.30
N GLN A 133 -8.46 12.80 2.28
CA GLN A 133 -8.14 13.50 1.03
C GLN A 133 -9.27 13.42 -0.02
N ARG A 134 -10.41 12.79 0.33
CA ARG A 134 -11.55 12.56 -0.57
C ARG A 134 -11.12 11.89 -1.88
N ILE A 135 -10.29 10.88 -1.75
CA ILE A 135 -9.83 10.05 -2.86
C ILE A 135 -10.69 8.79 -2.90
N PHE A 136 -11.23 8.49 -4.08
CA PHE A 136 -11.80 7.18 -4.37
C PHE A 136 -10.66 6.23 -4.74
N PHE A 137 -10.67 5.01 -4.22
CA PHE A 137 -9.63 4.03 -4.49
C PHE A 137 -10.13 2.59 -4.33
N LEU A 138 -9.56 1.66 -5.08
CA LEU A 138 -9.64 0.23 -4.78
C LEU A 138 -8.28 -0.24 -4.27
N ILE A 139 -8.28 -1.37 -3.57
CA ILE A 139 -7.07 -1.97 -2.99
C ILE A 139 -6.71 -3.18 -3.83
N ALA A 140 -5.59 -3.11 -4.56
CA ALA A 140 -5.05 -4.24 -5.30
C ALA A 140 -4.45 -5.27 -4.34
N SER A 141 -3.68 -4.80 -3.36
CA SER A 141 -3.09 -5.65 -2.33
C SER A 141 -2.62 -4.86 -1.11
N VAL A 142 -2.32 -5.56 -0.03
CA VAL A 142 -1.54 -5.03 1.09
C VAL A 142 -0.21 -5.77 1.12
N ARG A 143 0.89 -5.03 1.09
CA ARG A 143 2.24 -5.56 1.09
C ARG A 143 3.03 -5.05 2.28
N VAL A 144 4.09 -5.75 2.65
CA VAL A 144 4.94 -5.39 3.78
C VAL A 144 6.34 -5.06 3.28
N SER A 145 6.87 -3.94 3.76
CA SER A 145 8.24 -3.51 3.49
C SER A 145 9.27 -4.34 4.26
N GLN A 146 10.54 -4.25 3.89
CA GLN A 146 11.66 -4.86 4.64
C GLN A 146 11.71 -4.44 6.12
N HIS A 147 11.11 -3.28 6.45
CA HIS A 147 11.08 -2.75 7.81
C HIS A 147 9.83 -3.15 8.59
N GLY A 148 8.99 -4.04 8.05
CA GLY A 148 7.75 -4.48 8.70
C GLY A 148 6.61 -3.45 8.60
N THR A 149 6.69 -2.50 7.66
CA THR A 149 5.61 -1.53 7.43
C THR A 149 4.61 -2.09 6.44
N ALA A 150 3.36 -2.26 6.87
CA ALA A 150 2.25 -2.59 5.98
C ALA A 150 1.86 -1.38 5.13
N LYS A 151 1.75 -1.60 3.83
CA LYS A 151 1.41 -0.59 2.83
C LYS A 151 0.31 -1.08 1.91
N ILE A 152 -0.66 -0.19 1.67
CA ILE A 152 -1.75 -0.40 0.73
C ILE A 152 -1.21 -0.12 -0.68
N VAL A 153 -1.31 -1.10 -1.55
CA VAL A 153 -1.10 -0.94 -2.99
C VAL A 153 -2.46 -0.67 -3.60
N LEU A 154 -2.64 0.53 -4.15
CA LEU A 154 -3.88 0.91 -4.82
C LEU A 154 -4.01 0.16 -6.14
N ASP A 155 -5.24 -0.15 -6.53
CA ASP A 155 -5.51 -0.57 -7.89
C ASP A 155 -5.60 0.67 -8.79
N TRP A 156 -4.64 0.78 -9.69
CA TRP A 156 -4.43 1.93 -10.56
C TRP A 156 -5.21 1.83 -11.87
N ASP A 157 -5.78 0.66 -12.20
CA ASP A 157 -6.53 0.42 -13.44
C ASP A 157 -7.95 1.01 -13.43
N GLN A 158 -8.42 1.49 -12.27
CA GLN A 158 -9.76 2.02 -12.11
C GLN A 158 -9.72 3.55 -11.99
N GLU A 159 -10.53 4.21 -12.81
CA GLU A 159 -10.71 5.67 -12.75
C GLU A 159 -11.34 6.06 -11.40
N PRO A 160 -10.74 6.98 -10.62
CA PRO A 160 -11.42 7.59 -9.48
C PRO A 160 -12.55 8.50 -9.97
N ILE A 161 -13.71 7.91 -10.23
CA ILE A 161 -14.92 8.65 -10.55
C ILE A 161 -15.30 9.46 -9.30
N ALA A 162 -15.32 10.79 -9.46
CA ALA A 162 -15.71 11.73 -8.40
C ALA A 162 -17.24 11.82 -8.25
N ASP A 163 -17.93 10.68 -8.18
CA ASP A 163 -19.36 10.61 -7.90
C ASP A 163 -19.58 10.43 -6.38
N PRO A 164 -20.31 11.33 -5.71
CA PRO A 164 -20.66 11.17 -4.30
C PRO A 164 -21.32 9.83 -3.95
N LEU A 165 -22.14 9.28 -4.85
CA LEU A 165 -22.79 7.98 -4.64
C LEU A 165 -21.78 6.82 -4.65
N LEU A 166 -20.77 6.92 -5.51
CA LEU A 166 -19.68 5.93 -5.55
C LEU A 166 -18.73 6.08 -4.37
N TYR A 167 -18.62 7.27 -3.78
CA TYR A 167 -17.77 7.50 -2.60
C TYR A 167 -18.30 6.79 -1.35
N ASP A 168 -19.61 6.79 -1.11
CA ASP A 168 -20.19 6.05 0.01
C ASP A 168 -20.14 4.53 -0.23
N ALA A 169 -20.43 4.07 -1.45
CA ALA A 169 -20.22 2.67 -1.85
C ALA A 169 -18.74 2.23 -1.69
N ASN A 170 -17.79 3.14 -1.92
CA ASN A 170 -16.37 2.87 -1.72
C ASN A 170 -16.02 2.64 -0.24
N LYS A 171 -16.64 3.37 0.69
CA LYS A 171 -16.43 3.13 2.12
C LYS A 171 -16.89 1.73 2.52
N GLU A 172 -18.05 1.31 2.06
CA GLU A 172 -18.58 -0.03 2.32
C GLU A 172 -17.69 -1.12 1.74
N TYR A 173 -17.27 -0.95 0.47
CA TYR A 173 -16.31 -1.84 -0.17
C TYR A 173 -15.01 -1.96 0.64
N VAL A 174 -14.41 -0.82 1.03
CA VAL A 174 -13.16 -0.82 1.79
C VAL A 174 -13.37 -1.45 3.17
N ALA A 175 -14.49 -1.22 3.84
CA ALA A 175 -14.80 -1.83 5.13
C ALA A 175 -14.87 -3.37 5.02
N HIS A 176 -15.55 -3.89 3.99
CA HIS A 176 -15.59 -5.33 3.73
C HIS A 176 -14.22 -5.91 3.39
N TYR A 177 -13.42 -5.24 2.57
CA TYR A 177 -12.05 -5.68 2.26
C TYR A 177 -11.20 -5.79 3.55
N VAL A 178 -11.32 -4.81 4.45
CA VAL A 178 -10.58 -4.79 5.72
C VAL A 178 -11.05 -5.92 6.66
N ASP A 179 -12.35 -6.23 6.71
CA ASP A 179 -12.85 -7.37 7.50
C ASP A 179 -12.32 -8.71 6.96
N GLU A 180 -12.33 -8.87 5.64
CA GLU A 180 -11.80 -10.07 4.99
C GLU A 180 -10.30 -10.21 5.26
N LEU A 181 -9.54 -9.14 5.03
CA LEU A 181 -8.10 -9.11 5.30
C LEU A 181 -7.80 -9.49 6.75
N MET A 182 -8.51 -8.89 7.71
CA MET A 182 -8.35 -9.22 9.12
C MET A 182 -8.68 -10.69 9.40
N GLY A 183 -9.76 -11.20 8.81
CA GLY A 183 -10.15 -12.61 8.90
C GLY A 183 -9.07 -13.55 8.39
N GLN A 184 -8.47 -13.24 7.23
CA GLN A 184 -7.42 -14.05 6.63
C GLN A 184 -6.12 -14.00 7.41
N LEU A 185 -5.74 -12.83 7.95
CA LEU A 185 -4.54 -12.68 8.80
C LEU A 185 -4.68 -13.41 10.14
N GLY A 186 -5.90 -13.52 10.67
CA GLY A 186 -6.19 -14.26 11.90
C GLY A 186 -6.44 -15.76 11.74
N ILE A 187 -6.18 -16.35 10.56
CA ILE A 187 -6.28 -17.79 10.39
C ILE A 187 -5.30 -18.49 11.33
N GLY A 188 -5.81 -19.41 12.15
CA GLY A 188 -5.03 -20.14 13.16
C GLY A 188 -5.11 -19.55 14.57
N LEU A 189 -5.73 -18.38 14.76
CA LEU A 189 -6.04 -17.86 16.09
C LEU A 189 -7.13 -18.70 16.76
N SER A 190 -6.99 -18.96 18.06
CA SER A 190 -8.00 -19.68 18.87
C SER A 190 -9.31 -18.92 19.07
N GLY A 191 -9.34 -17.64 18.70
CA GLY A 191 -10.51 -16.76 18.78
C GLY A 191 -10.12 -15.29 18.69
N TRP A 192 -11.12 -14.43 18.54
CA TRP A 192 -10.93 -12.97 18.51
C TRP A 192 -11.14 -12.38 19.91
N THR A 193 -10.33 -11.39 20.28
CA THR A 193 -10.58 -10.60 21.49
C THR A 193 -11.89 -9.83 21.34
N LYS A 194 -12.51 -9.42 22.46
CA LYS A 194 -13.75 -8.61 22.43
C LYS A 194 -13.61 -7.36 21.55
N ASN A 195 -12.46 -6.70 21.61
CA ASN A 195 -12.18 -5.49 20.86
C ASN A 195 -11.99 -5.79 19.36
N ALA A 196 -11.28 -6.88 19.02
CA ALA A 196 -11.16 -7.35 17.64
C ALA A 196 -12.53 -7.72 17.06
N SER A 197 -13.37 -8.43 17.81
CA SER A 197 -14.74 -8.77 17.39
C SER A 197 -15.60 -7.53 17.18
N GLY A 198 -15.54 -6.56 18.10
CA GLY A 198 -16.27 -5.30 17.97
C GLY A 198 -15.81 -4.47 16.77
N PHE A 199 -14.52 -4.47 16.48
CA PHE A 199 -13.96 -3.84 15.29
C PHE A 199 -14.46 -4.49 14.00
N ARG A 200 -14.42 -5.83 13.92
CA ARG A 200 -14.94 -6.60 12.78
C ARG A 200 -16.43 -6.38 12.55
N ASN A 201 -17.23 -6.29 13.61
CA ASN A 201 -18.67 -6.04 13.46
C ASN A 201 -18.94 -4.68 12.79
N LYS A 202 -18.23 -3.62 13.19
CA LYS A 202 -18.33 -2.31 12.53
C LYS A 202 -17.98 -2.39 11.04
N LEU A 203 -16.91 -3.10 10.70
CA LEU A 203 -16.49 -3.28 9.31
C LEU A 203 -17.55 -4.01 8.48
N LYS A 204 -18.20 -5.03 9.04
CA LYS A 204 -19.30 -5.76 8.39
C LYS A 204 -20.55 -4.93 8.18
N GLU A 205 -20.77 -3.92 9.02
CA GLU A 205 -21.83 -2.92 8.86
C GLU A 205 -21.47 -1.83 7.82
N GLY A 206 -20.32 -1.94 7.15
CA GLY A 206 -19.84 -0.95 6.18
C GLY A 206 -19.16 0.26 6.82
N HIS A 207 -18.93 0.23 8.14
CA HIS A 207 -18.35 1.35 8.87
C HIS A 207 -16.85 1.20 9.03
N LEU A 208 -16.12 2.17 8.50
CA LEU A 208 -14.70 2.32 8.79
C LEU A 208 -14.52 2.92 10.19
N PRO A 209 -13.50 2.47 10.94
CA PRO A 209 -13.20 3.01 12.26
C PRO A 209 -12.81 4.50 12.15
N GLU A 210 -13.75 5.38 12.48
CA GLU A 210 -13.42 6.78 12.74
C GLU A 210 -12.54 6.85 13.99
N SER A 211 -11.51 7.71 13.89
CA SER A 211 -10.49 8.01 14.90
C SER A 211 -11.01 7.92 16.33
N ASN A 212 -10.76 6.79 17.02
CA ASN A 212 -10.60 6.66 18.49
C ASN A 212 -10.26 5.24 18.97
N VAL A 213 -9.79 4.33 18.11
CA VAL A 213 -9.13 3.11 18.58
C VAL A 213 -7.64 3.40 18.66
N SER A 214 -7.19 3.90 19.82
CA SER A 214 -5.77 3.89 20.16
C SER A 214 -5.26 2.44 20.06
N PRO A 215 -4.04 2.16 19.60
CA PRO A 215 -3.44 0.82 19.65
C PRO A 215 -3.45 0.19 21.05
N ASP A 216 -3.64 0.99 22.11
CA ASP A 216 -3.85 0.53 23.47
C ASP A 216 -5.20 -0.17 23.70
N ASN A 217 -6.22 0.09 22.87
CA ASN A 217 -7.54 -0.52 22.97
C ASN A 217 -7.57 -1.96 22.43
N LEU A 218 -6.43 -2.55 22.05
CA LEU A 218 -6.32 -3.97 21.68
C LEU A 218 -5.52 -4.79 22.69
N ARG A 219 -5.04 -4.17 23.78
CA ARG A 219 -4.38 -4.88 24.87
C ARG A 219 -5.43 -5.54 25.78
N PRO A 220 -5.18 -6.76 26.29
CA PRO A 220 -6.00 -7.32 27.34
C PRO A 220 -5.93 -6.41 28.56
N THR A 221 -7.09 -5.99 29.06
CA THR A 221 -7.21 -5.42 30.40
C THR A 221 -6.72 -6.49 31.38
N GLN A 222 -5.57 -6.25 32.00
CA GLN A 222 -5.18 -7.02 33.18
C GLN A 222 -6.23 -6.72 34.26
N SER A 223 -6.87 -7.80 34.71
CA SER A 223 -7.80 -7.87 35.84
C SER A 223 -7.15 -7.40 37.14
#